data_AF-A0A3D5PQ26-F1
#
_entry.id   AF-A0A3D5PQ26-F1
#
_cell.length_a   1.000
_cell.length_b   1.000
_cell.length_c   1.000
_cell.angle_alpha   90.00
_cell.angle_beta   90.00
_cell.angle_gamma   90.00
#
_symmetry.space_group_name_H-M   'P 1'
#
loop_
_entity.id
_entity.type
_entity.pdbx_description
1 polymer ?
#
loop_
_entity_poly.entity_id
_entity_poly.type
_entity_poly.pdbx_seq_one_letter_code
_entity_poly.pdbx_strand_id
1 'polypeptide(L)'
;QTLFDKGLAQASRVSALKRERARLLGEVGQFEARIAQLEGDIARLEIEKLRLRSVRREQAIASLRDLSVQEIELAERELSTRDTLSKMAMRTPVSGVIYGSRVFAVQSVISPADPVMYVIPQDQPLIVAARIAAIHIDQVHVGQDAALRFSAFDQRTTPEIFGTVSKISADVYTDEVSGQTYYLANLVPKSGELAKLDTQVLLPGMPVETFIRTVERSPFSYLVKPLMDYFNKAFRED
;
A
#
# COMPACT_ATOMS: atom_id res chain seq x y z
N GLN A 1 -0.44 91.99 -52.38
CA GLN A 1 0.15 93.35 -52.40
C GLN A 1 0.03 93.91 -50.98
N THR A 2 1.14 94.05 -50.24
CA THR A 2 1.08 94.29 -48.80
C THR A 2 0.78 95.75 -48.47
N LEU A 3 0.22 96.03 -47.29
CA LEU A 3 0.00 97.39 -46.80
C LEU A 3 1.31 98.21 -46.72
N PHE A 4 2.45 97.51 -46.59
CA PHE A 4 3.79 98.07 -46.66
C PHE A 4 4.18 98.48 -48.09
N ASP A 5 3.95 97.60 -49.08
CA ASP A 5 4.22 97.88 -50.50
C ASP A 5 3.33 99.01 -51.07
N LYS A 6 2.20 99.30 -50.41
CA LYS A 6 1.28 100.41 -50.74
C LYS A 6 1.55 101.69 -49.94
N GLY A 7 2.60 101.74 -49.10
CA GLY A 7 2.96 102.92 -48.29
C GLY A 7 2.05 103.20 -47.08
N LEU A 8 1.12 102.29 -46.77
CA LEU A 8 0.08 102.44 -45.73
C LEU A 8 0.48 101.84 -44.37
N ALA A 9 1.72 101.36 -44.22
CA ALA A 9 2.23 100.79 -42.96
C ALA A 9 3.71 101.16 -42.72
N GLN A 10 4.08 101.40 -41.46
CA GLN A 10 5.45 101.75 -41.07
C GLN A 10 6.39 100.51 -41.11
N ALA A 11 7.60 100.67 -41.66
CA ALA A 11 8.59 99.58 -41.80
C ALA A 11 9.00 98.93 -40.46
N SER A 12 9.04 99.73 -39.39
CA SER A 12 9.33 99.29 -38.02
C SER A 12 8.29 98.30 -37.50
N ARG A 13 7.00 98.56 -37.76
CA ARG A 13 5.88 97.69 -37.36
C ARG A 13 5.91 96.36 -38.10
N VAL A 14 6.18 96.37 -39.41
CA VAL A 14 6.30 95.15 -40.21
C VAL A 14 7.48 94.30 -39.74
N SER A 15 8.63 94.92 -39.48
CA SER A 15 9.82 94.22 -38.97
C SER A 15 9.60 93.65 -37.57
N ALA A 16 8.91 94.36 -36.69
CA ALA A 16 8.53 93.86 -35.37
C ALA A 16 7.61 92.62 -35.48
N LEU A 17 6.59 92.67 -36.35
CA LEU A 17 5.70 91.52 -36.58
C LEU A 17 6.42 90.33 -37.23
N LYS A 18 7.40 90.56 -38.12
CA LYS A 18 8.23 89.48 -38.68
C LYS A 18 9.11 88.82 -37.63
N ARG A 19 9.76 89.59 -36.74
CA ARG A 19 10.53 89.04 -35.61
C ARG A 19 9.65 88.26 -34.65
N GLU A 20 8.47 88.78 -34.35
CA GLU A 20 7.49 88.11 -33.50
C GLU A 20 7.02 86.79 -34.10
N ARG A 21 6.74 86.76 -35.42
CA ARG A 21 6.42 85.52 -36.13
C ARG A 21 7.58 84.51 -36.07
N ALA A 22 8.82 84.95 -36.27
CA ALA A 22 9.98 84.08 -36.19
C ALA A 22 10.18 83.51 -34.76
N ARG A 23 9.96 84.33 -33.73
CA ARG A 23 9.96 83.91 -32.32
C ARG A 23 8.91 82.84 -32.05
N LEU A 24 7.67 83.08 -32.45
CA LEU A 24 6.57 82.12 -32.30
C LEU A 24 6.82 80.81 -33.05
N LEU A 25 7.38 80.87 -34.27
CA LEU A 25 7.78 79.66 -35.00
C LEU A 25 8.88 78.87 -34.28
N GLY A 26 9.85 79.57 -33.66
CA GLY A 26 10.85 78.93 -32.81
C GLY A 26 10.26 78.27 -31.57
N GLU A 27 9.31 78.94 -30.90
CA GLU A 27 8.56 78.38 -29.77
C GLU A 27 7.76 77.14 -30.19
N VAL A 28 7.09 77.16 -31.35
CA VAL A 28 6.40 75.99 -31.90
C VAL A 28 7.36 74.82 -32.11
N GLY A 29 8.52 75.04 -32.74
CA GLY A 29 9.51 73.98 -32.94
C GLY A 29 10.06 73.44 -31.61
N GLN A 30 10.23 74.29 -30.60
CA GLN A 30 10.62 73.85 -29.25
C GLN A 30 9.54 72.97 -28.60
N PHE A 31 8.26 73.33 -28.75
CA PHE A 31 7.16 72.53 -28.24
C PHE A 31 7.01 71.20 -28.99
N GLU A 32 7.17 71.19 -30.32
CA GLU A 32 7.16 69.95 -31.12
C GLU A 32 8.26 68.98 -30.68
N ALA A 33 9.50 69.48 -30.51
CA ALA A 33 10.61 68.66 -30.00
C ALA A 33 10.31 68.12 -28.59
N ARG A 34 9.68 68.92 -27.73
CA ARG A 34 9.30 68.50 -26.37
C ARG A 34 8.18 67.47 -26.37
N ILE A 35 7.20 67.57 -27.28
CA ILE A 35 6.16 66.55 -27.47
C ILE A 35 6.81 65.23 -27.88
N ALA A 36 7.66 65.23 -28.91
CA ALA A 36 8.36 64.03 -29.36
C ALA A 36 9.22 63.38 -28.26
N GLN A 37 9.90 64.20 -27.44
CA GLN A 37 10.66 63.70 -26.29
C GLN A 37 9.74 63.02 -25.25
N LEU A 38 8.61 63.66 -24.90
CA LEU A 38 7.65 63.11 -23.94
C LEU A 38 7.00 61.83 -24.45
N GLU A 39 6.68 61.74 -25.75
CA GLU A 39 6.18 60.51 -26.37
C GLU A 39 7.21 59.38 -26.27
N GLY A 40 8.49 59.68 -26.48
CA GLY A 40 9.59 58.72 -26.28
C GLY A 40 9.73 58.25 -24.83
N ASP A 41 9.55 59.16 -23.86
CA ASP A 41 9.58 58.82 -22.44
C ASP A 41 8.35 57.98 -22.04
N ILE A 42 7.17 58.26 -22.58
CA ILE A 42 5.95 57.43 -22.39
C ILE A 42 6.21 56.01 -22.88
N ALA A 43 6.71 55.83 -24.11
CA ALA A 43 7.00 54.51 -24.66
C ALA A 43 8.03 53.75 -23.81
N ARG A 44 9.07 54.43 -23.32
CA ARG A 44 10.07 53.84 -22.43
C ARG A 44 9.45 53.36 -21.11
N LEU A 45 8.60 54.19 -20.48
CA LEU A 45 7.93 53.84 -19.24
C LEU A 45 6.93 52.68 -19.41
N GLU A 46 6.27 52.59 -20.56
CA GLU A 46 5.39 51.46 -20.88
C GLU A 46 6.17 50.14 -20.99
N ILE A 47 7.32 50.15 -21.66
CA ILE A 47 8.20 48.98 -21.74
C ILE A 47 8.69 48.59 -20.35
N GLU A 48 9.11 49.54 -19.52
CA GLU A 48 9.59 49.26 -18.17
C GLU A 48 8.47 48.69 -17.29
N LYS A 49 7.24 49.22 -17.40
CA LYS A 49 6.07 48.68 -16.71
C LYS A 49 5.80 47.23 -17.11
N LEU A 50 5.91 46.88 -18.39
CA LEU A 50 5.75 45.50 -18.88
C LEU A 50 6.86 44.60 -18.34
N ARG A 51 8.11 45.06 -18.35
CA ARG A 51 9.26 44.33 -17.80
C ARG A 51 9.07 44.03 -16.31
N LEU A 52 8.73 45.03 -15.51
CA LEU A 52 8.48 44.87 -14.07
C LEU A 52 7.34 43.88 -13.79
N ARG A 53 6.26 43.94 -14.58
CA ARG A 53 5.16 42.96 -14.49
C ARG A 53 5.63 41.54 -14.80
N SER A 54 6.45 41.37 -15.84
CA SER A 54 6.97 40.05 -16.22
C SER A 54 7.88 39.48 -15.13
N VAL A 55 8.84 40.27 -14.63
CA VAL A 55 9.76 39.86 -13.56
C VAL A 55 8.99 39.47 -12.30
N ARG A 56 8.01 40.30 -11.88
CA ARG A 56 7.19 40.00 -10.70
C ARG A 56 6.39 38.71 -10.88
N ARG A 57 5.85 38.47 -12.08
CA ARG A 57 5.11 37.24 -12.39
C ARG A 57 6.02 36.02 -12.32
N GLU A 58 7.21 36.11 -12.91
CA GLU A 58 8.20 35.02 -12.90
C GLU A 58 8.67 34.69 -11.49
N GLN A 59 8.97 35.70 -10.67
CA GLN A 59 9.30 35.51 -9.25
C GLN A 59 8.16 34.84 -8.48
N ALA A 60 6.92 35.29 -8.68
CA ALA A 60 5.76 34.69 -8.03
C ALA A 60 5.56 33.21 -8.42
N ILE A 61 5.75 32.87 -9.69
CA ILE A 61 5.67 31.49 -10.17
C ILE A 61 6.78 30.62 -9.57
N ALA A 62 8.01 31.14 -9.51
CA ALA A 62 9.14 30.44 -8.90
C ALA A 62 8.88 30.17 -7.41
N SER A 63 8.46 31.19 -6.65
CA SER A 63 8.11 31.03 -5.25
C SER A 63 6.95 30.07 -5.03
N LEU A 64 5.91 30.12 -5.88
CA LEU A 64 4.79 29.17 -5.80
C LEU A 64 5.26 27.74 -6.01
N ARG A 65 6.10 27.50 -7.02
CA ARG A 65 6.66 26.17 -7.30
C ARG A 65 7.44 25.63 -6.11
N ASP A 66 8.31 26.45 -5.52
CA ASP A 66 9.16 26.03 -4.41
C ASP A 66 8.32 25.77 -3.15
N LEU A 67 7.28 26.59 -2.88
CA LEU A 67 6.34 26.37 -1.78
C LEU A 67 5.49 25.11 -1.97
N SER A 68 5.03 24.83 -3.19
CA SER A 68 4.26 23.60 -3.47
C SER A 68 5.07 22.33 -3.25
N VAL A 69 6.37 22.35 -3.55
CA VAL A 69 7.26 21.21 -3.24
C VAL A 69 7.38 21.04 -1.72
N GLN A 70 7.61 22.12 -0.98
CA GLN A 70 7.70 22.08 0.48
C GLN A 70 6.39 21.60 1.14
N GLU A 71 5.24 22.00 0.61
CA GLU A 71 3.93 21.55 1.10
C GLU A 71 3.79 20.02 0.98
N ILE A 72 4.16 19.45 -0.17
CA ILE A 72 4.12 18.01 -0.40
C ILE A 72 5.08 17.28 0.56
N GLU A 73 6.31 17.77 0.73
CA GLU A 73 7.29 17.19 1.65
C GLU A 73 6.79 17.21 3.11
N LEU A 74 6.17 18.31 3.53
CA LEU A 74 5.59 18.44 4.87
C LEU A 74 4.39 17.52 5.07
N ALA A 75 3.54 17.36 4.06
CA ALA A 75 2.40 16.44 4.12
C ALA A 75 2.86 14.98 4.27
N GLU A 76 3.88 14.55 3.52
CA GLU A 76 4.48 13.21 3.66
C GLU A 76 5.12 13.01 5.03
N ARG A 77 5.84 14.02 5.53
CA ARG A 77 6.41 13.99 6.89
C ARG A 77 5.33 13.88 7.96
N GLU A 78 4.20 14.57 7.78
CA GLU A 78 3.07 14.50 8.69
C GLU A 78 2.44 13.10 8.68
N LEU A 79 2.22 12.50 7.50
CA LEU A 79 1.71 11.14 7.36
C LEU A 79 2.62 10.10 8.03
N SER A 80 3.94 10.14 7.77
CA SER A 80 4.88 9.22 8.42
C SER A 80 4.94 9.39 9.94
N THR A 81 4.81 10.63 10.43
CA THR A 81 4.78 10.92 11.87
C THR A 81 3.49 10.39 12.51
N ARG A 82 2.34 10.55 11.84
CA ARG A 82 1.06 9.98 12.30
C ARG A 82 1.09 8.46 12.32
N ASP A 83 1.69 7.82 11.31
CA ASP A 83 1.87 6.37 11.29
C ASP A 83 2.75 5.90 12.47
N THR A 84 3.85 6.60 12.73
CA THR A 84 4.73 6.33 13.88
C THR A 84 3.98 6.48 15.21
N LEU A 85 3.17 7.54 15.35
CA LEU A 85 2.34 7.75 16.54
C LEU A 85 1.29 6.65 16.70
N SER A 86 0.68 6.18 15.60
CA SER A 86 -0.31 5.10 15.64
C SER A 86 0.29 3.79 16.13
N LYS A 87 1.57 3.53 15.81
CA LYS A 87 2.33 2.35 16.23
C LYS A 87 2.74 2.39 17.71
N MET A 88 2.69 3.54 18.38
CA MET A 88 2.92 3.63 19.83
C MET A 88 1.80 2.93 20.63
N ALA A 89 0.58 2.85 20.07
CA ALA A 89 -0.52 2.11 20.64
C ALA A 89 -0.62 0.73 19.97
N MET A 90 0.06 -0.26 20.51
CA MET A 90 -0.03 -1.64 20.01
C MET A 90 -1.45 -2.20 20.23
N ARG A 91 -2.10 -2.62 19.15
CA ARG A 91 -3.41 -3.26 19.16
C ARG A 91 -3.34 -4.60 18.43
N THR A 92 -4.08 -5.59 18.93
CA THR A 92 -4.21 -6.88 18.26
C THR A 92 -5.34 -6.81 17.22
N PRO A 93 -5.14 -7.35 15.99
CA PRO A 93 -6.17 -7.35 14.94
C PRO A 93 -7.32 -8.34 15.20
N VAL A 94 -7.13 -9.26 16.15
CA VAL A 94 -8.05 -10.35 16.46
C VAL A 94 -8.31 -10.41 17.97
N SER A 95 -9.53 -10.77 18.35
CA SER A 95 -9.88 -11.07 19.73
C SER A 95 -9.26 -12.41 20.14
N GLY A 96 -8.70 -12.48 21.34
CA GLY A 96 -8.00 -13.69 21.77
C GLY A 96 -7.53 -13.66 23.22
N VAL A 97 -6.92 -14.76 23.63
CA VAL A 97 -6.27 -14.90 24.94
C VAL A 97 -4.77 -14.60 24.78
N ILE A 98 -4.22 -13.81 25.70
CA ILE A 98 -2.80 -13.47 25.71
C ILE A 98 -2.00 -14.65 26.30
N TYR A 99 -0.93 -15.05 25.60
CA TYR A 99 0.00 -16.08 26.01
C TYR A 99 1.44 -15.56 25.93
N GLY A 100 2.29 -15.98 26.88
CA GLY A 100 3.73 -15.71 26.83
C GLY A 100 4.09 -14.22 26.75
N SER A 101 3.50 -13.37 27.60
CA SER A 101 3.94 -11.97 27.73
C SER A 101 5.42 -11.93 28.15
N ARG A 102 6.21 -11.05 27.54
CA ARG A 102 7.65 -10.91 27.81
C ARG A 102 8.03 -9.57 28.44
N VAL A 103 7.11 -8.61 28.42
CA VAL A 103 7.32 -7.27 28.98
C VAL A 103 6.40 -7.08 30.18
N PHE A 104 7.00 -6.83 31.34
CA PHE A 104 6.28 -6.75 32.62
C PHE A 104 6.52 -5.44 33.38
N ALA A 105 7.48 -4.62 32.94
CA ALA A 105 7.88 -3.39 33.63
C ALA A 105 7.40 -2.13 32.89
N VAL A 106 6.92 -1.16 33.66
CA VAL A 106 6.60 0.19 33.17
C VAL A 106 7.92 0.87 32.75
N GLN A 107 7.94 1.52 31.58
CA GLN A 107 9.14 2.15 30.98
C GLN A 107 10.22 1.17 30.49
N SER A 108 9.89 -0.10 30.27
CA SER A 108 10.79 -1.02 29.57
C SER A 108 11.03 -0.56 28.14
N VAL A 109 12.29 -0.59 27.70
CA VAL A 109 12.66 -0.39 26.29
C VAL A 109 12.50 -1.72 25.56
N ILE A 110 11.94 -1.68 24.35
CA ILE A 110 11.70 -2.83 23.48
C ILE A 110 12.36 -2.56 22.12
N SER A 111 13.10 -3.54 21.60
CA SER A 111 13.72 -3.42 20.29
C SER A 111 12.69 -3.68 19.18
N PRO A 112 12.90 -3.13 17.97
CA PRO A 112 12.10 -3.51 16.83
C PRO A 112 12.11 -5.03 16.60
N ALA A 113 10.94 -5.58 16.25
CA ALA A 113 10.72 -7.01 16.01
C ALA A 113 10.83 -7.95 17.23
N ASP A 114 11.09 -7.43 18.43
CA ASP A 114 11.03 -8.26 19.64
C ASP A 114 9.57 -8.61 19.98
N PRO A 115 9.22 -9.91 20.14
CA PRO A 115 7.86 -10.30 20.49
C PRO A 115 7.51 -9.83 21.91
N VAL A 116 6.49 -9.00 22.04
CA VAL A 116 6.00 -8.51 23.34
C VAL A 116 5.07 -9.53 23.99
N MET A 117 4.15 -10.09 23.21
CA MET A 117 3.15 -11.06 23.65
C MET A 117 2.63 -11.87 22.46
N TYR A 118 2.10 -13.06 22.71
CA TYR A 118 1.40 -13.87 21.72
C TYR A 118 -0.10 -13.82 22.00
N VAL A 119 -0.92 -13.82 20.95
CA VAL A 119 -2.38 -13.85 21.10
C VAL A 119 -2.92 -15.09 20.41
N ILE A 120 -3.73 -15.85 21.14
CA ILE A 120 -4.44 -17.04 20.64
C ILE A 120 -5.86 -16.63 20.28
N PRO A 121 -6.22 -16.57 18.98
CA PRO A 121 -7.56 -16.21 18.54
C PRO A 121 -8.62 -17.17 19.09
N GLN A 122 -9.78 -16.65 19.53
CA GLN A 122 -10.89 -17.49 20.00
C GLN A 122 -11.94 -17.76 18.91
N ASP A 123 -12.02 -16.90 17.89
CA ASP A 123 -13.05 -16.97 16.84
C ASP A 123 -12.62 -17.80 15.62
N GLN A 124 -11.58 -18.64 15.76
CA GLN A 124 -11.13 -19.51 14.69
C GLN A 124 -11.68 -20.93 14.88
N PRO A 125 -12.17 -21.58 13.81
CA PRO A 125 -12.56 -22.97 13.90
C PRO A 125 -11.34 -23.81 14.30
N LEU A 126 -11.55 -24.79 15.17
CA LEU A 126 -10.49 -25.71 15.55
C LEU A 126 -10.04 -26.49 14.31
N ILE A 127 -8.75 -26.42 13.99
CA ILE A 127 -8.13 -27.18 12.91
C ILE A 127 -7.19 -28.20 13.53
N VAL A 128 -7.36 -29.46 13.14
CA VAL A 128 -6.46 -30.55 13.51
C VAL A 128 -5.42 -30.71 12.40
N ALA A 129 -4.14 -30.59 12.75
CA ALA A 129 -3.03 -30.83 11.85
C ALA A 129 -2.55 -32.28 11.99
N ALA A 130 -2.78 -33.10 10.96
CA ALA A 130 -2.32 -34.48 10.88
C ALA A 130 -1.07 -34.58 10.00
N ARG A 131 -0.08 -35.35 10.46
CA ARG A 131 1.10 -35.70 9.66
C ARG A 131 0.82 -37.01 8.92
N ILE A 132 0.92 -36.99 7.59
CA ILE A 132 0.72 -38.16 6.73
C ILE A 132 2.06 -38.59 6.17
N ALA A 133 2.42 -39.86 6.33
CA ALA A 133 3.63 -40.40 5.72
C ALA A 133 3.58 -40.25 4.19
N ALA A 134 4.70 -39.85 3.57
CA ALA A 134 4.76 -39.58 2.14
C ALA A 134 4.29 -40.76 1.26
N ILE A 135 4.45 -42.00 1.74
CA ILE A 135 4.00 -43.23 1.08
C ILE A 135 2.48 -43.40 0.99
N HIS A 136 1.71 -42.63 1.76
CA HIS A 136 0.24 -42.75 1.86
C HIS A 136 -0.51 -41.56 1.27
N ILE A 137 0.22 -40.59 0.69
CA ILE A 137 -0.39 -39.38 0.11
C ILE A 137 -1.32 -39.71 -1.06
N ASP A 138 -1.06 -40.82 -1.76
CA ASP A 138 -1.88 -41.32 -2.88
C ASP A 138 -3.33 -41.67 -2.48
N GLN A 139 -3.57 -41.89 -1.19
CA GLN A 139 -4.86 -42.30 -0.66
C GLN A 139 -5.61 -41.15 0.01
N VAL A 140 -4.97 -40.00 0.23
CA VAL A 140 -5.55 -38.88 0.97
C VAL A 140 -5.93 -37.74 0.03
N HIS A 141 -7.19 -37.31 0.10
CA HIS A 141 -7.74 -36.26 -0.75
C HIS A 141 -8.61 -35.29 0.06
N VAL A 142 -8.70 -34.05 -0.41
CA VAL A 142 -9.57 -33.03 0.20
C VAL A 142 -11.03 -33.49 0.10
N GLY A 143 -11.78 -33.33 1.19
CA GLY A 143 -13.18 -33.75 1.30
C GLY A 143 -13.38 -35.14 1.91
N GLN A 144 -12.33 -35.91 2.18
CA GLN A 144 -12.44 -37.21 2.83
C GLN A 144 -12.86 -37.10 4.30
N ASP A 145 -13.67 -38.06 4.74
CA ASP A 145 -14.07 -38.20 6.13
C ASP A 145 -12.96 -38.84 6.98
N ALA A 146 -12.79 -38.33 8.18
CA ALA A 146 -11.83 -38.83 9.14
C ALA A 146 -12.44 -38.90 10.55
N ALA A 147 -12.03 -39.89 11.33
CA ALA A 147 -12.29 -39.95 12.76
C ALA A 147 -11.10 -39.34 13.51
N LEU A 148 -11.38 -38.38 14.38
CA LEU A 148 -10.42 -37.68 15.23
C LEU A 148 -10.57 -38.23 16.65
N ARG A 149 -9.46 -38.75 17.19
CA ARG A 149 -9.39 -39.29 18.55
C ARG A 149 -8.38 -38.49 19.35
N PHE A 150 -8.88 -37.70 20.30
CA PHE A 150 -8.05 -36.89 21.18
C PHE A 150 -7.46 -37.77 22.27
N SER A 151 -6.17 -38.11 22.15
CA SER A 151 -5.49 -39.03 23.08
C SER A 151 -5.27 -38.45 24.47
N ALA A 152 -5.47 -37.15 24.65
CA ALA A 152 -5.46 -36.48 25.95
C ALA A 152 -6.66 -36.84 26.85
N PHE A 153 -7.74 -37.42 26.30
CA PHE A 153 -8.93 -37.80 27.06
C PHE A 153 -9.06 -39.32 27.22
N ASP A 154 -9.86 -39.76 28.19
CA ASP A 154 -10.12 -41.18 28.41
C ASP A 154 -10.85 -41.78 27.20
N GLN A 155 -10.20 -42.73 26.53
CA GLN A 155 -10.68 -43.38 25.31
C GLN A 155 -11.95 -44.21 25.53
N ARG A 156 -12.29 -44.57 26.78
CA ARG A 156 -13.48 -45.37 27.08
C ARG A 156 -14.74 -44.51 27.18
N THR A 157 -14.58 -43.22 27.52
CA THR A 157 -15.69 -42.30 27.76
C THR A 157 -15.83 -41.24 26.68
N THR A 158 -14.76 -40.96 25.94
CA THR A 158 -14.74 -39.87 24.96
C THR A 158 -15.19 -40.38 23.58
N PRO A 159 -16.27 -39.83 23.01
CA PRO A 159 -16.74 -40.25 21.69
C PRO A 159 -15.76 -39.85 20.58
N GLU A 160 -15.73 -40.62 19.49
CA GLU A 160 -14.99 -40.27 18.29
C GLU A 160 -15.60 -39.02 17.64
N ILE A 161 -14.75 -38.08 17.25
CA ILE A 161 -15.17 -36.82 16.63
C ILE A 161 -14.94 -36.94 15.13
N PHE A 162 -16.01 -36.83 14.35
CA PHE A 162 -15.87 -36.90 12.89
C PHE A 162 -15.46 -35.53 12.32
N GLY A 163 -14.48 -35.55 11.41
CA GLY A 163 -13.99 -34.39 10.69
C GLY A 163 -13.85 -34.68 9.20
N THR A 164 -13.49 -33.64 8.46
CA THR A 164 -13.25 -33.72 7.02
C THR A 164 -11.91 -33.08 6.69
N VAL A 165 -11.15 -33.69 5.78
CA VAL A 165 -9.89 -33.14 5.28
C VAL A 165 -10.19 -31.85 4.48
N SER A 166 -9.74 -30.71 4.99
CA SER A 166 -9.98 -29.40 4.36
C SER A 166 -8.84 -28.99 3.43
N LYS A 167 -7.60 -29.32 3.78
CA LYS A 167 -6.42 -28.95 3.01
C LYS A 167 -5.30 -29.97 3.20
N ILE A 168 -4.50 -30.15 2.16
CA ILE A 168 -3.28 -30.95 2.20
C ILE A 168 -2.13 -30.03 1.74
N SER A 169 -0.95 -30.15 2.35
CA SER A 169 0.22 -29.41 1.92
C SER A 169 0.59 -29.77 0.49
N ALA A 170 0.95 -28.76 -0.30
CA ALA A 170 1.40 -28.97 -1.66
C ALA A 170 2.80 -29.62 -1.72
N ASP A 171 3.57 -29.54 -0.64
CA ASP A 171 4.93 -30.03 -0.54
C ASP A 171 5.13 -30.92 0.70
N VAL A 172 6.21 -31.69 0.65
CA VAL A 172 6.69 -32.58 1.71
C VAL A 172 7.50 -31.76 2.71
N TYR A 173 7.22 -31.99 4.00
CA TYR A 173 8.03 -31.48 5.09
C TYR A 173 8.97 -32.59 5.60
N THR A 174 10.16 -32.20 6.02
CA THR A 174 11.12 -33.09 6.67
C THR A 174 11.21 -32.69 8.14
N ASP A 175 10.98 -33.65 9.04
CA ASP A 175 11.17 -33.43 10.47
C ASP A 175 12.68 -33.32 10.77
N GLU A 176 13.12 -32.17 11.31
CA GLU A 176 14.54 -31.89 11.57
C GLU A 176 15.17 -32.87 12.58
N VAL A 177 14.37 -33.48 13.45
CA VAL A 177 14.85 -34.40 14.49
C VAL A 177 14.90 -35.84 13.99
N SER A 178 13.85 -36.29 13.31
CA SER A 178 13.73 -37.70 12.88
C SER A 178 14.17 -37.96 11.44
N GLY A 179 14.32 -36.92 10.62
CA GLY A 179 14.61 -37.02 9.19
C GLY A 179 13.45 -37.60 8.36
N GLN A 180 12.29 -37.88 8.97
CA GLN A 180 11.16 -38.46 8.27
C GLN A 180 10.41 -37.40 7.46
N THR A 181 10.02 -37.79 6.24
CA THR A 181 9.25 -36.95 5.33
C THR A 181 7.74 -37.18 5.50
N TYR A 182 6.99 -36.10 5.62
CA TYR A 182 5.53 -36.13 5.81
C TYR A 182 4.82 -35.00 5.05
N TYR A 183 3.58 -35.25 4.66
CA TYR A 183 2.63 -34.22 4.23
C TYR A 183 1.80 -33.75 5.41
N LEU A 184 1.43 -32.47 5.42
CA LEU A 184 0.56 -31.88 6.43
C LEU A 184 -0.88 -31.85 5.90
N ALA A 185 -1.80 -32.57 6.55
CA ALA A 185 -3.22 -32.44 6.28
C ALA A 185 -3.91 -31.67 7.40
N ASN A 186 -4.73 -30.70 7.02
CA ASN A 186 -5.61 -29.97 7.92
C ASN A 186 -6.99 -30.62 7.88
N LEU A 187 -7.50 -30.96 9.05
CA LEU A 187 -8.82 -31.55 9.24
C LEU A 187 -9.68 -30.59 10.04
N VAL A 188 -10.93 -30.41 9.62
CA VAL A 188 -11.91 -29.59 10.31
C VAL A 188 -12.99 -30.51 10.89
N PRO A 189 -13.26 -30.47 12.21
CA PRO A 189 -14.37 -31.20 12.80
C PRO A 189 -15.70 -30.81 12.15
N LYS A 190 -16.60 -31.78 11.92
CA LYS A 190 -17.93 -31.48 11.38
C LYS A 190 -18.76 -30.70 12.40
N SER A 191 -19.67 -29.85 11.90
CA SER A 191 -20.54 -29.02 12.75
C SER A 191 -21.31 -29.88 13.76
N GLY A 192 -21.26 -29.52 15.04
CA GLY A 192 -21.96 -30.23 16.12
C GLY A 192 -21.22 -31.45 16.68
N GLU A 193 -20.17 -31.97 16.02
CA GLU A 193 -19.37 -33.07 16.56
C GLU A 193 -18.57 -32.60 17.79
N LEU A 194 -18.05 -31.37 17.78
CA LEU A 194 -17.38 -30.77 18.93
C LEU A 194 -18.28 -30.62 20.16
N ALA A 195 -19.60 -30.51 19.98
CA ALA A 195 -20.54 -30.42 21.10
C ALA A 195 -20.67 -31.74 21.87
N LYS A 196 -20.30 -32.87 21.26
CA LYS A 196 -20.27 -34.18 21.94
C LYS A 196 -19.20 -34.27 23.02
N LEU A 197 -18.24 -33.34 23.01
CA LEU A 197 -17.20 -33.24 24.03
C LEU A 197 -17.67 -32.49 25.29
N ASP A 198 -18.89 -31.93 25.27
CA ASP A 198 -19.68 -31.33 26.36
C ASP A 198 -18.87 -30.46 27.36
N THR A 199 -18.10 -31.09 28.26
CA THR A 199 -17.34 -30.48 29.37
C THR A 199 -15.82 -30.36 29.14
N GLN A 200 -15.28 -30.89 28.05
CA GLN A 200 -13.83 -30.93 27.81
C GLN A 200 -13.36 -29.76 26.95
N VAL A 201 -12.57 -28.86 27.54
CA VAL A 201 -11.99 -27.71 26.84
C VAL A 201 -10.81 -28.17 25.98
N LEU A 202 -10.92 -27.99 24.67
CA LEU A 202 -9.83 -28.28 23.75
C LEU A 202 -8.83 -27.12 23.74
N LEU A 203 -7.57 -27.41 24.08
CA LEU A 203 -6.48 -26.44 24.00
C LEU A 203 -5.59 -26.69 22.76
N PRO A 204 -5.07 -25.63 22.11
CA PRO A 204 -4.07 -25.79 21.05
C PRO A 204 -2.84 -26.56 21.55
N GLY A 205 -2.34 -27.49 20.73
CA GLY A 205 -1.15 -28.30 21.03
C GLY A 205 -1.43 -29.68 21.63
N MET A 206 -2.68 -30.05 21.85
CA MET A 206 -3.02 -31.40 22.31
C MET A 206 -2.77 -32.47 21.23
N PRO A 207 -2.28 -33.66 21.61
CA PRO A 207 -2.10 -34.77 20.69
C PRO A 207 -3.46 -35.33 20.25
N VAL A 208 -3.55 -35.65 18.96
CA VAL A 208 -4.75 -36.21 18.34
C VAL A 208 -4.34 -37.25 17.32
N GLU A 209 -4.99 -38.39 17.37
CA GLU A 209 -4.85 -39.45 16.39
C GLU A 209 -5.95 -39.31 15.35
N THR A 210 -5.57 -39.36 14.08
CA THR A 210 -6.50 -39.14 12.97
C THR A 210 -6.57 -40.37 12.09
N PHE A 211 -7.77 -40.94 11.94
CA PHE A 211 -8.05 -42.06 11.08
C PHE A 211 -8.81 -41.58 9.85
N ILE A 212 -8.11 -41.39 8.73
CA ILE A 212 -8.71 -40.96 7.46
C ILE A 212 -9.31 -42.20 6.78
N ARG A 213 -10.59 -42.14 6.42
CA ARG A 213 -11.25 -43.22 5.69
C ARG A 213 -10.74 -43.25 4.26
N THR A 214 -9.87 -44.20 3.96
CA THR A 214 -9.44 -44.50 2.59
C THR A 214 -10.49 -45.34 1.87
N VAL A 215 -10.40 -45.42 0.54
CA VAL A 215 -11.38 -46.12 -0.30
C VAL A 215 -11.52 -47.59 0.13
N GLU A 216 -12.76 -48.07 0.24
CA GLU A 216 -13.07 -49.47 0.50
C GLU A 216 -12.42 -50.36 -0.57
N ARG A 217 -11.34 -51.06 -0.21
CA ARG A 217 -10.74 -52.06 -1.08
C ARG A 217 -11.46 -53.38 -0.87
N SER A 218 -12.09 -53.91 -1.91
CA SER A 218 -12.52 -55.32 -1.93
C SER A 218 -11.29 -56.23 -1.82
N PRO A 219 -11.33 -57.34 -1.06
CA PRO A 219 -10.23 -58.31 -0.97
C PRO A 219 -9.71 -58.77 -2.35
N PHE A 220 -10.58 -58.78 -3.36
CA PHE A 220 -10.22 -59.08 -4.73
C PHE A 220 -9.19 -58.09 -5.32
N SER A 221 -9.20 -56.82 -4.89
CA SER A 221 -8.26 -55.80 -5.36
C SER A 221 -6.83 -56.05 -4.91
N TYR A 222 -6.60 -56.79 -3.82
CA TYR A 222 -5.25 -57.16 -3.37
C TYR A 222 -4.65 -58.29 -4.21
N LEU A 223 -5.48 -59.16 -4.78
CA LEU A 223 -5.01 -60.25 -5.66
C LEU A 223 -4.64 -59.74 -7.06
N VAL A 224 -5.41 -58.79 -7.60
CA VAL A 224 -5.28 -58.39 -9.01
C VAL A 224 -4.27 -57.25 -9.21
N LYS A 225 -4.06 -56.39 -8.21
CA LYS A 225 -3.15 -55.23 -8.33
C LYS A 225 -1.69 -55.61 -8.66
N PRO A 226 -1.06 -56.62 -8.04
CA PRO A 226 0.30 -57.03 -8.39
C PRO A 226 0.40 -57.54 -9.84
N LEU A 227 -0.64 -58.23 -10.33
CA LEU A 227 -0.67 -58.76 -11.70
C LEU A 227 -0.75 -57.62 -12.72
N MET A 228 -1.62 -56.64 -12.48
CA MET A 228 -1.77 -55.45 -13.33
C MET A 228 -0.52 -54.56 -13.33
N ASP A 229 0.10 -54.36 -12.17
CA ASP A 229 1.32 -53.56 -12.04
C ASP A 229 2.50 -54.26 -12.73
N TYR A 230 2.57 -55.59 -12.72
CA TYR A 230 3.57 -56.36 -13.48
C TYR A 230 3.37 -56.24 -14.99
N PHE A 231 2.12 -56.37 -15.49
CA PHE A 231 1.82 -56.20 -16.91
C PHE A 231 2.10 -54.77 -17.38
N ASN A 232 1.71 -53.75 -16.62
CA ASN A 232 1.97 -52.35 -16.98
C ASN A 232 3.46 -51.97 -16.93
N LYS A 233 4.27 -52.66 -16.13
CA LYS A 233 5.72 -52.44 -16.07
C LYS A 233 6.46 -53.16 -17.21
N ALA A 234 5.99 -54.35 -17.60
CA ALA A 234 6.54 -55.12 -18.72
C ALA A 234 6.26 -54.52 -20.11
N PHE A 235 5.22 -53.70 -20.25
CA PHE A 235 4.87 -53.01 -21.51
C PHE A 235 5.40 -51.56 -21.61
N ARG A 236 6.19 -51.09 -20.64
CA ARG A 236 6.76 -49.73 -20.60
C ARG A 236 8.27 -49.68 -20.73
N GLU A 237 8.90 -50.82 -21.00
CA GLU A 237 10.34 -50.96 -21.21
C GLU A 237 10.56 -51.42 -22.66
N ASP A 238 10.43 -50.46 -23.58
CA ASP A 238 11.08 -50.35 -24.90
C ASP A 238 11.44 -48.87 -25.10
#